data_AF-A0A9E4XFY9-F1
#
_entry.id   AF-A0A9E4XFY9-F1
#
_cell.length_a   1.000
_cell.length_b   1.000
_cell.length_c   1.000
_cell.angle_alpha   90.00
_cell.angle_beta   90.00
_cell.angle_gamma   90.00
#
_symmetry.space_group_name_H-M   'P 1'
#
loop_
_entity.id
_entity.type
_entity.pdbx_description
1 polymer ?
#
loop_
_entity_poly.entity_id
_entity_poly.type
_entity_poly.pdbx_seq_one_letter_code
_entity_poly.pdbx_strand_id
1 'polypeptide(L)'
;MMKYIVVIGVAVALVAIGSSGKIPWVDRSIAVSQETRQFSAAATAPEYTRLEAISLVEEYLRTDCKLRDRYLPNLSRFEATFIYHPFTSDHYEREDKEWTVVDPISGGIWRLSETTGVIRMIRGSC
;
A
#
# COMPACT_ATOMS: atom_id res chain seq x y z
N MET A 1 24.58 -31.92 -43.37
CA MET A 1 24.52 -32.24 -41.93
C MET A 1 25.12 -31.13 -41.06
N MET A 2 26.36 -30.70 -41.31
CA MET A 2 27.07 -29.69 -40.50
C MET A 2 26.37 -28.32 -40.40
N LYS A 3 25.72 -27.85 -41.47
CA LYS A 3 24.95 -26.58 -41.46
C LYS A 3 23.78 -26.57 -40.47
N TYR A 4 23.10 -27.71 -40.27
CA TYR A 4 21.96 -27.80 -39.35
C TYR A 4 22.41 -27.82 -37.89
N ILE A 5 23.59 -28.39 -37.60
CA ILE A 5 24.17 -28.40 -36.25
C ILE A 5 24.49 -26.97 -35.79
N VAL A 6 25.01 -26.13 -36.68
CA VAL A 6 25.30 -24.71 -36.38
C VAL A 6 24.01 -23.94 -36.10
N VAL A 7 22.96 -24.15 -36.89
CA VAL A 7 21.66 -23.47 -36.71
C VAL A 7 21.00 -23.87 -35.38
N ILE A 8 21.03 -25.17 -35.04
CA ILE A 8 20.48 -25.67 -33.78
C ILE A 8 21.30 -25.14 -32.59
N GLY A 9 22.63 -25.09 -32.71
CA GLY A 9 23.51 -24.54 -31.65
C GLY A 9 23.22 -23.07 -31.35
N VAL A 10 23.04 -22.24 -32.39
CA VAL A 10 22.71 -20.82 -32.22
C VAL A 10 21.30 -20.64 -31.62
N ALA A 11 20.32 -21.44 -32.03
CA ALA A 11 18.97 -21.38 -31.48
C ALA A 11 18.94 -21.76 -29.98
N VAL A 12 19.66 -22.80 -29.58
CA VAL A 12 19.77 -23.20 -28.17
C VAL A 12 20.47 -22.12 -27.33
N ALA A 13 21.52 -21.49 -27.87
CA ALA A 13 22.21 -20.39 -27.18
C ALA A 13 21.27 -19.18 -26.96
N LEU A 14 20.47 -18.81 -27.96
CA LEU A 14 19.51 -17.72 -27.82
C LEU A 14 18.41 -18.02 -26.79
N VAL A 15 17.89 -19.25 -26.76
CA VAL A 15 16.88 -19.67 -25.76
C VAL A 15 17.46 -19.71 -24.35
N ALA A 16 18.70 -20.17 -24.17
CA ALA A 16 19.37 -20.18 -22.87
C ALA A 16 19.66 -18.78 -22.32
N ILE A 17 20.00 -17.83 -23.19
CA ILE A 17 20.19 -16.41 -22.80
C ILE A 17 18.83 -15.77 -22.45
N GLY A 18 17.78 -16.08 -23.21
CA GLY A 18 16.42 -15.61 -22.93
C GLY A 18 15.85 -16.14 -21.61
N SER A 19 16.08 -17.42 -21.28
CA SER A 19 15.53 -18.05 -20.08
C SER A 19 16.24 -17.67 -18.78
N SER A 20 17.53 -17.32 -18.85
CA SER A 20 18.33 -16.91 -17.68
C SER A 20 18.15 -15.44 -17.30
N GLY A 21 17.42 -14.65 -18.09
CA GLY A 21 17.17 -13.22 -17.83
C GLY A 21 18.44 -12.35 -17.81
N LYS A 22 19.59 -12.91 -18.20
CA LYS A 22 20.89 -12.24 -18.21
C LYS A 22 21.38 -12.13 -19.65
N ILE A 23 21.09 -11.01 -20.28
CA ILE A 23 21.67 -10.61 -21.56
C ILE A 23 23.13 -10.19 -21.28
N PRO A 24 24.16 -10.91 -21.78
CA PRO A 24 25.56 -10.70 -21.38
C PRO A 24 26.18 -9.39 -21.90
N TRP A 25 25.41 -8.54 -22.58
CA TRP A 25 25.83 -7.28 -23.19
C TRP A 25 25.11 -6.07 -22.56
N VAL A 26 24.20 -6.33 -21.61
CA VAL A 26 23.39 -5.32 -20.95
C VAL A 26 23.54 -5.52 -19.44
N ASP A 27 24.56 -4.88 -18.85
CA ASP A 27 24.72 -4.73 -17.39
C ASP A 27 23.69 -3.76 -16.79
N ARG A 28 22.48 -3.67 -17.36
CA ARG A 28 21.36 -3.03 -16.68
C ARG A 28 20.47 -4.11 -16.14
N SER A 29 20.80 -4.56 -14.93
CA SER A 29 19.79 -5.13 -14.07
C SER A 29 18.64 -4.13 -13.98
N ILE A 30 17.43 -4.53 -14.40
CA ILE A 30 16.19 -3.79 -14.12
C ILE A 30 15.92 -3.74 -12.59
N ALA A 31 16.80 -4.36 -11.80
CA ALA A 31 16.90 -4.20 -10.37
C ALA A 31 17.27 -2.74 -10.03
N VAL A 32 16.26 -1.97 -9.65
CA VAL A 32 16.39 -0.72 -8.89
C VAL A 32 17.47 -0.90 -7.82
N SER A 33 18.44 0.03 -7.75
CA SER A 33 19.55 -0.04 -6.78
C SER A 33 19.01 -0.10 -5.35
N GLN A 34 19.79 -0.65 -4.43
CA GLN A 34 19.39 -0.71 -3.01
C GLN A 34 19.05 0.68 -2.46
N GLU A 35 19.83 1.70 -2.85
CA GLU A 35 19.60 3.10 -2.47
C GLU A 35 18.25 3.61 -2.96
N THR A 36 17.89 3.36 -4.22
CA THR A 36 16.59 3.80 -4.76
C THR A 36 15.43 3.03 -4.13
N ARG A 37 15.61 1.75 -3.75
CA ARG A 37 14.60 1.00 -2.99
C ARG A 37 14.40 1.56 -1.59
N GLN A 38 15.48 1.89 -0.89
CA GLN A 38 15.44 2.47 0.45
C GLN A 38 14.82 3.87 0.44
N PHE A 39 15.19 4.70 -0.53
CA PHE A 39 14.61 6.03 -0.71
C PHE A 39 13.10 5.94 -1.00
N SER A 40 12.70 5.04 -1.91
CA SER A 40 11.29 4.81 -2.20
C SER A 40 10.54 4.30 -0.96
N ALA A 41 11.10 3.34 -0.22
CA ALA A 41 10.48 2.81 0.98
C ALA A 41 10.28 3.88 2.06
N ALA A 42 11.28 4.76 2.24
CA ALA A 42 11.19 5.88 3.18
C ALA A 42 10.15 6.92 2.73
N ALA A 43 10.10 7.25 1.44
CA ALA A 43 9.12 8.21 0.91
C ALA A 43 7.68 7.70 1.06
N THR A 44 7.46 6.40 0.87
CA THR A 44 6.15 5.75 0.97
C THR A 44 5.80 5.27 2.38
N ALA A 45 6.70 5.38 3.35
CA ALA A 45 6.43 4.92 4.70
C ALA A 45 5.34 5.79 5.35
N PRO A 46 4.44 5.17 6.14
CA PRO A 46 3.51 5.91 6.97
C PRO A 46 4.26 6.64 8.09
N GLU A 47 3.74 7.80 8.49
CA GLU A 47 4.21 8.55 9.66
C GLU A 47 3.69 7.93 10.96
N TYR A 48 2.44 7.46 10.96
CA TYR A 48 1.85 6.79 12.11
C TYR A 48 2.06 5.28 12.07
N THR A 49 2.04 4.66 13.23
CA THR A 49 1.85 3.21 13.34
C THR A 49 0.37 2.86 13.21
N ARG A 50 0.09 1.58 12.93
CA ARG A 50 -1.28 1.04 12.88
C ARG A 50 -2.07 1.32 14.17
N LEU A 51 -1.41 1.17 15.32
CA LEU A 51 -2.05 1.38 16.62
C LEU A 51 -2.33 2.86 16.90
N GLU A 52 -1.40 3.74 16.51
CA GLU A 52 -1.61 5.19 16.62
C GLU A 52 -2.76 5.66 15.74
N ALA A 53 -2.88 5.15 14.50
CA ALA A 53 -4.01 5.46 13.64
C ALA A 53 -5.36 5.04 14.27
N ILE A 54 -5.42 3.88 14.92
CA ILE A 54 -6.62 3.44 15.66
C ILE A 54 -6.88 4.35 16.87
N SER A 55 -5.83 4.73 17.60
CA SER A 55 -5.93 5.61 18.77
C SER A 55 -6.44 7.01 18.39
N LEU A 56 -6.01 7.57 17.25
CA LEU A 56 -6.49 8.86 16.76
C LEU A 56 -7.97 8.78 16.38
N VAL A 57 -8.41 7.67 15.77
CA VAL A 57 -9.84 7.44 15.49
C VAL A 57 -10.63 7.21 16.78
N GLU A 58 -10.06 6.56 17.79
CA GLU A 58 -10.67 6.43 19.11
C GLU A 58 -10.91 7.81 19.74
N GLU A 59 -9.91 8.68 19.71
CA GLU A 59 -10.00 10.04 20.23
C GLU A 59 -11.13 10.82 19.52
N TYR A 60 -11.13 10.81 18.18
CA TYR A 60 -12.21 11.40 17.38
C TYR A 60 -13.60 10.86 17.75
N LEU A 61 -13.73 9.56 17.98
CA LEU A 61 -14.99 8.98 18.41
C LEU A 61 -15.41 9.49 19.79
N ARG A 62 -14.48 9.70 20.71
CA ARG A 62 -14.79 10.21 22.06
C ARG A 62 -15.19 11.68 22.03
N THR A 63 -14.54 12.49 21.19
CA THR A 63 -14.71 13.96 21.13
C THR A 63 -15.88 14.37 20.25
N ASP A 64 -15.95 13.84 19.03
CA ASP A 64 -16.77 14.41 17.96
C ASP A 64 -17.96 13.52 17.55
N CYS A 65 -18.01 12.28 18.05
CA CYS A 65 -19.07 11.34 17.70
C CYS A 65 -20.17 11.23 18.77
N LYS A 66 -21.41 11.55 18.40
CA LYS A 66 -22.56 11.38 19.32
C LYS A 66 -22.90 9.91 19.58
N LEU A 67 -22.67 9.05 18.58
CA LEU A 67 -22.97 7.61 18.63
C LEU A 67 -21.75 6.77 19.02
N ARG A 68 -20.79 7.35 19.74
CA ARG A 68 -19.54 6.69 20.14
C ARG A 68 -19.73 5.34 20.85
N ASP A 69 -20.79 5.19 21.64
CA ASP A 69 -21.09 3.97 22.40
C ASP A 69 -21.38 2.76 21.50
N ARG A 70 -21.69 3.02 20.21
CA ARG A 70 -21.82 1.97 19.19
C ARG A 70 -20.48 1.37 18.77
N TYR A 71 -19.42 2.17 18.82
CA TYR A 71 -18.13 1.88 18.20
C TYR A 71 -17.05 1.55 19.23
N LEU A 72 -16.97 2.34 20.32
CA LEU A 72 -15.95 2.19 21.36
C LEU A 72 -15.88 0.78 22.00
N PRO A 73 -16.99 0.05 22.21
CA PRO A 73 -16.91 -1.32 22.72
C PRO A 73 -16.17 -2.30 21.79
N ASN A 74 -16.10 -2.00 20.49
CA ASN A 74 -15.48 -2.85 19.48
C ASN A 74 -14.02 -2.46 19.17
N LEU A 75 -13.48 -1.44 19.84
CA LEU A 75 -12.20 -0.82 19.50
C LEU A 75 -11.04 -1.82 19.39
N SER A 76 -11.00 -2.82 20.25
CA SER A 76 -9.97 -3.88 20.24
C SER A 76 -9.95 -4.73 18.96
N ARG A 77 -11.02 -4.67 18.16
CA ARG A 77 -11.15 -5.37 16.88
C ARG A 77 -10.98 -4.46 15.69
N PHE A 78 -10.67 -3.18 15.89
CA PHE A 78 -10.49 -2.27 14.78
C PHE A 78 -9.28 -2.68 13.95
N GLU A 79 -9.43 -2.52 12.65
CA GLU A 79 -8.35 -2.77 11.70
C GLU A 79 -7.98 -1.46 11.02
N ALA A 80 -6.69 -1.20 10.91
CA ALA A 80 -6.16 -0.03 10.22
C ALA A 80 -5.24 -0.45 9.08
N THR A 81 -5.49 0.10 7.91
CA THR A 81 -4.76 -0.15 6.67
C THR A 81 -4.25 1.17 6.11
N PHE A 82 -2.94 1.25 5.89
CA PHE A 82 -2.31 2.40 5.26
C PHE A 82 -2.29 2.26 3.74
N ILE A 83 -2.52 3.38 3.05
CA ILE A 83 -2.43 3.48 1.60
C ILE A 83 -1.64 4.75 1.25
N TYR A 84 -0.58 4.58 0.47
CA TYR A 84 0.15 5.65 -0.20
C TYR A 84 -0.40 5.83 -1.61
N HIS A 85 -0.71 7.07 -1.99
CA HIS A 85 -1.33 7.45 -3.26
C HIS A 85 -2.59 6.63 -3.57
N PRO A 86 -3.64 6.74 -2.75
CA PRO A 86 -4.87 6.00 -2.97
C PRO A 86 -5.50 6.35 -4.33
N PHE A 87 -5.51 5.39 -5.24
CA PHE A 87 -6.09 5.56 -6.58
C PHE A 87 -7.58 5.22 -6.53
N THR A 88 -8.47 6.21 -6.43
CA THR A 88 -9.92 5.95 -6.48
C THR A 88 -10.73 7.09 -7.08
N SER A 89 -11.80 6.71 -7.79
CA SER A 89 -12.85 7.59 -8.33
C SER A 89 -14.03 7.75 -7.37
N ASP A 90 -13.84 7.52 -6.07
CA ASP A 90 -14.86 7.84 -5.10
C ASP A 90 -14.99 9.37 -5.02
N HIS A 91 -16.20 9.90 -4.92
CA HIS A 91 -16.47 11.36 -4.93
C HIS A 91 -15.89 12.13 -3.72
N TYR A 92 -14.91 11.57 -3.04
CA TYR A 92 -14.25 12.13 -1.87
C TYR A 92 -12.82 12.51 -2.25
N GLU A 93 -12.43 13.75 -1.93
CA GLU A 93 -11.03 14.17 -1.98
C GLU A 93 -10.21 13.25 -1.08
N ARG A 94 -9.24 12.57 -1.66
CA ARG A 94 -8.25 11.75 -0.96
C ARG A 94 -6.91 12.43 -0.95
N GLU A 95 -6.17 12.23 0.13
CA GLU A 95 -4.81 12.74 0.28
C GLU A 95 -3.76 11.66 -0.03
N ASP A 96 -2.49 12.08 -0.21
CA ASP A 96 -1.41 11.22 -0.68
C ASP A 96 -1.02 10.10 0.29
N LYS A 97 -1.34 10.25 1.57
CA LYS A 97 -1.04 9.31 2.65
C LYS A 97 -2.24 9.19 3.58
N GLU A 98 -2.93 8.06 3.52
CA GLU A 98 -4.16 7.86 4.28
C GLU A 98 -4.18 6.53 5.02
N TRP A 99 -4.71 6.57 6.23
CA TRP A 99 -5.12 5.40 7.00
C TRP A 99 -6.62 5.18 6.87
N THR A 100 -7.02 3.98 6.49
CA THR A 100 -8.41 3.53 6.58
C THR A 100 -8.56 2.67 7.83
N VAL A 101 -9.37 3.13 8.78
CA VAL A 101 -9.71 2.40 10.01
C VAL A 101 -11.13 1.84 9.88
N VAL A 102 -11.30 0.56 10.19
CA VAL A 102 -12.56 -0.16 10.03
C VAL A 102 -12.96 -0.83 11.34
N ASP A 103 -14.21 -0.65 11.74
CA ASP A 103 -14.86 -1.49 12.74
C ASP A 103 -15.55 -2.66 12.02
N PRO A 104 -15.02 -3.89 12.14
CA PRO A 104 -15.60 -5.05 11.45
C PRO A 104 -16.97 -5.47 11.99
N ILE A 105 -17.34 -5.06 13.21
CA ILE A 105 -18.62 -5.44 13.83
C ILE A 105 -19.71 -4.47 13.38
N SER A 106 -19.51 -3.17 13.57
CA SER A 106 -20.54 -2.17 13.25
C SER A 106 -20.52 -1.75 11.77
N GLY A 107 -19.43 -2.05 11.05
CA GLY A 107 -19.21 -1.61 9.67
C GLY A 107 -18.84 -0.14 9.54
N GLY A 108 -18.45 0.51 10.64
CA GLY A 108 -17.93 1.89 10.64
C GLY A 108 -16.60 1.97 9.90
N ILE A 109 -16.44 3.00 9.07
CA ILE A 109 -15.21 3.24 8.30
C ILE A 109 -14.80 4.71 8.47
N TRP A 110 -13.55 4.92 8.89
CA TRP A 110 -12.93 6.23 9.02
C TRP A 110 -11.68 6.30 8.14
N ARG A 111 -11.45 7.47 7.55
CA ARG A 111 -10.21 7.82 6.88
C ARG A 111 -9.50 8.89 7.67
N LEU A 112 -8.24 8.65 7.99
CA LEU A 112 -7.33 9.61 8.61
C LEU A 112 -6.29 9.99 7.54
N SER A 113 -6.21 11.26 7.18
CA SER A 113 -5.07 11.77 6.40
C SER A 113 -3.87 11.98 7.32
N GLU A 114 -2.70 11.49 6.92
CA GLU A 114 -1.45 11.83 7.60
C GLU A 114 -1.00 13.26 7.30
N THR A 115 -1.32 13.80 6.12
CA THR A 115 -0.83 15.13 5.71
C THR A 115 -1.58 16.26 6.42
N THR A 116 -2.89 16.10 6.65
CA THR A 116 -3.71 17.12 7.33
C THR A 116 -4.14 16.73 8.74
N GLY A 117 -3.98 15.46 9.14
CA GLY A 117 -4.51 14.94 10.40
C GLY A 117 -6.03 14.85 10.44
N VAL A 118 -6.73 15.11 9.32
CA VAL A 118 -8.18 15.14 9.28
C VAL A 118 -8.74 13.73 9.29
N ILE A 119 -9.71 13.49 10.18
CA ILE A 119 -10.47 12.25 10.25
C ILE A 119 -11.86 12.47 9.64
N ARG A 120 -12.22 11.65 8.65
CA ARG A 120 -13.53 11.66 8.00
C ARG A 120 -14.19 10.30 8.16
N MET A 121 -15.43 10.28 8.64
CA MET A 121 -16.25 9.07 8.59
C MET A 121 -16.78 8.88 7.16
N ILE A 122 -16.47 7.73 6.55
CA ILE A 122 -16.90 7.38 5.19
C ILE A 122 -18.17 6.52 5.22
N ARG A 123 -18.29 5.68 6.25
CA ARG A 123 -19.46 4.82 6.45
C ARG A 123 -19.79 4.75 7.92
N GLY A 124 -21.07 4.92 8.25
CA GLY A 124 -21.56 4.90 9.62
C GLY A 124 -22.30 6.18 9.95
N SER A 125 -22.40 6.46 11.25
CA SER A 125 -23.08 7.64 11.78
C SER A 125 -22.34 8.13 13.03
N CYS A 126 -21.84 9.36 12.96
CA CYS A 126 -21.51 10.23 14.08
C CYS A 126 -22.43 11.46 14.00
#